data_AF-A0A0J5FVV1-F1
#
_entry.id   AF-A0A0J5FVV1-F1
#
_cell.length_a   1.000
_cell.length_b   1.000
_cell.length_c   1.000
_cell.angle_alpha   90.00
_cell.angle_beta   90.00
_cell.angle_gamma   90.00
#
_symmetry.space_group_name_H-M   'P 1'
#
loop_
_entity.id
_entity.type
_entity.pdbx_description
1 polymer ?
#
loop_
_entity_poly.entity_id
_entity_poly.type
_entity_poly.pdbx_seq_one_letter_code
_entity_poly.pdbx_strand_id
1 'polypeptide(L)' 'MDIKTLCDLYQSGKKLKYLFFWGHKANHTNHITKSCLSQWYPVQFTVNDVKYASAEHYMMAGKARLFN' A
#
# COMPACT_ATOMS: atom_id res chain seq x y z
N MET A 1 -5.25 2.22 -16.48
CA MET A 1 -5.87 0.89 -16.38
C MET A 1 -6.69 0.89 -15.11
N ASP A 2 -8.00 0.74 -15.22
CA ASP A 2 -8.88 0.59 -14.05
C ASP A 2 -8.90 -0.86 -13.56
N ILE A 3 -9.57 -1.09 -12.42
CA ILE A 3 -9.66 -2.40 -11.76
C ILE A 3 -10.38 -3.42 -12.64
N LYS A 4 -11.44 -3.02 -13.34
CA LYS A 4 -12.23 -3.92 -14.19
C LYS A 4 -11.40 -4.44 -15.35
N THR A 5 -10.71 -3.54 -16.05
CA THR A 5 -9.77 -3.87 -17.11
C THR A 5 -8.67 -4.83 -16.62
N LEU A 6 -8.12 -4.62 -15.42
CA LEU A 6 -7.12 -5.51 -14.83
C LEU A 6 -7.68 -6.91 -14.56
N CYS A 7 -8.90 -7.01 -14.01
CA CYS A 7 -9.59 -8.28 -13.77
C CYS A 7 -9.84 -9.05 -15.08
N ASP A 8 -10.31 -8.38 -16.13
CA ASP A 8 -10.58 -9.00 -17.42
C ASP A 8 -9.28 -9.53 -18.07
N LEU A 9 -8.18 -8.79 -17.96
CA LEU A 9 -6.86 -9.24 -18.44
C LEU A 9 -6.34 -10.45 -17.66
N TYR A 10 -6.54 -10.49 -16.34
CA TYR A 10 -6.18 -11.65 -15.52
C TYR A 10 -7.01 -12.89 -15.90
N GLN A 11 -8.34 -12.73 -16.03
CA GLN A 11 -9.26 -13.82 -16.36
C GLN A 11 -9.04 -14.37 -17.77
N SER A 12 -8.66 -13.51 -18.73
CA SER A 12 -8.35 -13.95 -20.11
C SER A 12 -7.04 -14.74 -20.24
N GLY A 13 -6.33 -15.02 -19.13
CA GLY A 13 -5.09 -15.81 -19.14
C GLY A 13 -3.90 -15.08 -19.78
N LYS A 14 -4.01 -13.76 -20.02
CA LYS A 14 -2.91 -12.97 -20.56
C LYS A 14 -1.76 -12.92 -19.57
N LYS A 15 -0.53 -12.98 -20.09
CA LYS A 15 0.69 -12.86 -19.28
C LYS A 15 0.80 -11.44 -18.71
N LEU A 16 0.48 -11.29 -17.43
CA LEU A 16 0.67 -10.04 -16.69
C LEU A 16 2.10 -9.93 -16.16
N LYS A 17 2.63 -8.70 -16.17
CA LYS A 17 3.90 -8.39 -15.54
C LYS A 17 3.67 -8.13 -14.06
N TYR A 18 4.14 -9.04 -13.22
CA TYR A 18 4.09 -8.89 -11.77
C TYR A 18 5.29 -8.11 -11.26
N LEU A 19 5.04 -7.24 -10.28
CA LEU A 19 6.07 -6.54 -9.53
C LEU A 19 6.13 -7.14 -8.14
N PHE A 20 7.10 -8.02 -7.90
CA PHE A 20 7.36 -8.54 -6.57
C PHE A 20 8.04 -7.48 -5.70
N PHE A 21 7.56 -7.32 -4.47
CA PHE A 21 8.12 -6.43 -3.47
C PHE A 21 8.08 -7.12 -2.10
N TRP A 22 9.07 -6.84 -1.27
CA TRP A 22 9.18 -7.37 0.09
C TRP A 22 9.92 -6.38 0.98
N GLY A 23 9.51 -6.29 2.24
CA GLY A 23 10.04 -5.34 3.21
C GLY A 23 9.50 -3.92 3.08
N HIS A 24 9.80 -3.09 4.07
CA HIS A 24 9.28 -1.72 4.22
C HIS A 24 10.37 -0.68 4.51
N LYS A 25 11.64 -1.10 4.59
CA LYS A 25 12.73 -0.19 4.95
C LYS A 25 12.86 0.90 3.88
N ALA A 26 12.84 2.15 4.34
CA ALA A 26 13.25 3.29 3.53
C ALA A 26 14.76 3.19 3.29
N ASN A 27 15.19 3.36 2.04
CA ASN A 27 16.62 3.43 1.76
C ASN A 27 17.17 4.78 2.24
N HIS A 28 18.37 4.76 2.81
CA HIS A 28 19.09 5.98 3.23
C HIS A 28 19.40 6.94 2.08
N THR A 29 19.25 6.49 0.83
CA THR A 29 19.62 7.24 -0.37
C THR A 29 18.54 8.20 -0.87
N ASN A 30 17.50 8.49 -0.08
CA ASN A 30 16.38 9.38 -0.44
C ASN A 30 15.61 8.96 -1.71
N HIS A 31 15.88 7.76 -2.25
CA HIS A 31 15.23 7.22 -3.43
C HIS A 31 14.07 6.31 -3.05
N ILE A 32 12.93 6.51 -3.70
CA ILE A 32 11.77 5.63 -3.59
C ILE A 32 12.12 4.28 -4.22
N THR A 33 11.91 3.21 -3.48
CA THR A 33 12.04 1.84 -3.98
C THR A 33 10.72 1.10 -3.87
N LYS A 34 10.68 -0.14 -4.36
CA LYS A 34 9.49 -1.00 -4.30
C LYS A 34 8.99 -1.25 -2.86
N SER A 35 9.80 -1.00 -1.83
CA SER A 35 9.36 -1.08 -0.44
C SER A 35 8.27 -0.06 -0.09
N CYS A 36 8.10 1.00 -0.88
CA CYS A 36 7.01 1.97 -0.71
C CYS A 36 5.61 1.37 -0.91
N LEU A 37 5.52 0.19 -1.54
CA LEU A 37 4.28 -0.55 -1.71
C LEU A 37 3.87 -1.32 -0.44
N SER A 38 4.73 -1.35 0.60
CA SER A 38 4.40 -1.97 1.88
C SER A 38 3.54 -1.05 2.75
N GLN A 39 2.52 -1.61 3.40
CA GLN A 39 1.70 -0.88 4.40
C GLN A 39 2.53 -0.37 5.60
N TRP A 40 3.68 -0.99 5.85
CA TRP A 40 4.62 -0.64 6.90
C TRP A 40 5.64 0.42 6.46
N TYR A 41 5.59 0.89 5.22
CA TYR A 41 6.51 1.92 4.75
C TYR A 41 6.35 3.20 5.58
N PRO A 42 7.45 3.76 6.13
CA PRO A 42 7.40 4.84 7.12
C PRO A 42 7.19 6.19 6.44
N VAL A 43 5.99 6.44 5.95
CA VAL A 43 5.58 7.72 5.36
C VAL A 43 4.36 8.26 6.08
N GLN A 44 4.47 9.49 6.57
CA GLN A 44 3.37 10.15 7.26
C GLN A 44 2.37 10.71 6.25
N PHE A 45 1.09 10.60 6.58
CA PHE A 45 0.00 11.24 5.84
C PHE A 45 -1.14 11.63 6.79
N THR A 46 -2.01 12.52 6.34
CA THR A 46 -3.16 13.03 7.11
C THR A 46 -4.45 12.61 6.44
N VAL A 47 -5.40 12.09 7.23
CA VAL A 47 -6.78 11.83 6.80
C VAL A 47 -7.72 12.40 7.85
N ASN A 48 -8.63 13.30 7.44
CA ASN A 48 -9.57 13.98 8.33
C ASN A 48 -8.86 14.58 9.56
N ASP A 49 -7.80 15.37 9.32
CA ASP A 49 -6.95 16.01 10.33
C ASP A 49 -6.20 15.08 11.31
N VAL A 50 -6.30 13.75 11.13
CA VAL A 50 -5.53 12.77 11.89
C VAL A 50 -4.28 12.36 11.12
N LYS A 51 -3.11 12.50 11.75
CA LYS A 51 -1.83 12.06 11.20
C LYS A 51 -1.59 10.58 11.51
N TYR A 52 -1.21 9.81 10.48
CA TYR A 52 -0.83 8.41 10.61
C TYR A 52 0.62 8.23 10.16
N ALA A 53 1.37 7.39 10.88
CA ALA A 53 2.79 7.14 10.59
C ALA A 53 3.03 6.17 9.42
N SER A 54 2.02 5.38 9.07
CA SER A 54 2.00 4.49 7.91
C SER A 54 0.57 4.06 7.59
N ALA A 55 0.37 3.38 6.45
CA ALA A 55 -0.95 2.87 6.09
C ALA A 55 -1.46 1.83 7.10
N GLU A 56 -0.56 1.02 7.66
CA GLU A 56 -0.89 0.08 8.74
C GLU A 56 -1.54 0.77 9.95
N HIS A 57 -0.99 1.91 10.40
CA HIS A 57 -1.55 2.65 11.53
C HIS A 57 -2.96 3.16 11.24
N TYR A 58 -3.22 3.63 10.01
CA TYR A 58 -4.56 4.02 9.58
C TYR A 58 -5.53 2.83 9.60
N MET A 59 -5.12 1.68 9.07
CA MET A 59 -5.95 0.47 9.09
C MET A 59 -6.26 0.01 10.51
N MET A 60 -5.26 0.01 11.40
CA MET A 60 -5.43 -0.40 12.79
C MET A 60 -6.34 0.54 13.58
N ALA A 61 -6.24 1.85 13.35
CA ALA A 61 -7.18 2.82 13.92
C ALA A 61 -8.62 2.58 13.41
N GLY A 62 -8.78 2.29 12.12
CA GLY A 62 -10.08 1.92 11.54
C GLY A 62 -10.64 0.64 12.16
N LYS A 63 -9.79 -0.39 12.31
CA LYS A 63 -10.14 -1.66 12.94
C LYS A 63 -10.59 -1.45 14.40
N ALA A 64 -9.88 -0.64 15.17
CA ALA A 64 -10.24 -0.34 16.56
C ALA A 64 -11.65 0.27 16.70
N ARG A 65 -12.06 1.15 15.78
CA ARG A 65 -13.41 1.76 15.79
C ARG A 65 -14.54 0.74 15.64
N LEU A 66 -14.28 -0.45 15.11
CA LEU A 66 -15.29 -1.50 14.92
C LEU A 66 -15.61 -2.29 16.20
N PHE A 67 -14.83 -2.13 17.27
CA PHE A 67 -15.00 -2.87 18.53
C PHE A 67 -15.67 -2.05 19.64
N ASN A 68 -16.26 -0.90 19.28
CA ASN A 68 -16.99 -0.01 20.19
C ASN A 68 -18.50 -0.20 20.08
#